data_AF-A0A8X6T1B9-F1
#
_entry.id   AF-A0A8X6T1B9-F1
#
_cell.length_a   1.000
_cell.length_b   1.000
_cell.length_c   1.000
_cell.angle_alpha   90.00
_cell.angle_beta   90.00
_cell.angle_gamma   90.00
#
_symmetry.space_group_name_H-M   'P 1'
#
loop_
_entity.id
_entity.type
_entity.pdbx_description
1 polymer ?
#
loop_
_entity_poly.entity_id
_entity_poly.type
_entity_poly.pdbx_seq_one_letter_code
_entity_poly.pdbx_strand_id
1 'polypeptide(L)'
;MLGSSVEALENNSAQYITAMKKLLNIYMSRVLKFWEWSTFIHDLTSGREEKRVVKLINDVTKSVIEERKKQYLNGHKNVRGKRKALMDLLLELHFETKELSEEDICEEVNTFVAA
;
A
#
# COMPACT_ATOMS: atom_id res chain seq x y z
N MET A 1 -3.94 15.14 5.98
CA MET A 1 -2.75 14.46 6.57
C MET A 1 -2.26 13.29 5.70
N LEU A 2 -2.36 13.36 4.36
CA LEU A 2 -1.78 12.40 3.41
C LEU A 2 -1.11 13.10 2.20
N GLY A 3 -1.06 14.45 2.20
CA GLY A 3 -0.77 15.27 1.02
C GLY A 3 0.57 14.94 0.36
N SER A 4 1.66 14.89 1.14
CA SER A 4 3.00 14.68 0.58
C SER A 4 3.36 13.21 0.29
N SER A 5 2.67 12.24 0.88
CA SER A 5 2.83 10.81 0.54
C SER A 5 2.07 10.44 -0.73
N VAL A 6 0.93 11.08 -0.99
CA VAL A 6 0.15 10.94 -2.23
C VAL A 6 0.80 11.71 -3.38
N GLU A 7 1.39 12.89 -3.11
CA GLU A 7 2.16 13.66 -4.12
C GLU A 7 3.42 12.93 -4.58
N ALA A 8 4.14 12.22 -3.70
CA ALA A 8 5.29 11.41 -4.12
C ALA A 8 4.91 10.16 -4.94
N LEU A 9 3.61 9.88 -5.07
CA LEU A 9 3.06 8.83 -5.91
C LEU A 9 2.66 9.40 -7.30
N GLU A 10 3.03 10.63 -7.65
CA GLU A 10 2.41 11.43 -8.73
C GLU A 10 2.47 10.88 -10.16
N ASN A 11 3.29 9.88 -10.48
CA ASN A 11 3.27 9.26 -11.82
C ASN A 11 2.44 7.97 -11.92
N ASN A 12 2.16 7.30 -10.79
CA ASN A 12 1.42 6.02 -10.73
C ASN A 12 0.21 6.03 -9.77
N SER A 13 -0.07 7.19 -9.13
CA SER A 13 -1.13 7.37 -8.13
C SER A 13 -2.51 7.08 -8.68
N ALA A 14 -2.79 7.44 -9.93
CA ALA A 14 -4.09 7.19 -10.54
C ALA A 14 -4.39 5.69 -10.65
N GLN A 15 -3.42 4.88 -11.07
CA GLN A 15 -3.58 3.43 -11.18
C GLN A 15 -3.70 2.79 -9.80
N TYR A 16 -2.86 3.19 -8.86
CA TYR A 16 -2.89 2.72 -7.47
C TYR A 16 -4.22 3.04 -6.78
N ILE A 17 -4.68 4.29 -6.84
CA ILE A 17 -5.95 4.73 -6.24
C ILE A 17 -7.13 4.03 -6.91
N THR A 18 -7.08 3.84 -8.23
CA THR A 18 -8.12 3.11 -8.96
C THR A 18 -8.16 1.65 -8.56
N ALA A 19 -7.00 1.00 -8.42
CA ALA A 19 -6.89 -0.37 -7.94
C ALA A 19 -7.41 -0.50 -6.49
N MET A 20 -7.03 0.43 -5.61
CA MET A 20 -7.49 0.46 -4.22
C MET A 20 -9.01 0.62 -4.11
N LYS A 21 -9.60 1.57 -4.87
CA LYS A 21 -11.06 1.72 -4.94
C LYS A 21 -11.75 0.44 -5.42
N LYS A 22 -11.15 -0.24 -6.41
CA LYS A 22 -11.67 -1.51 -6.92
C LYS A 22 -11.60 -2.61 -5.86
N LEU A 23 -10.50 -2.71 -5.11
CA LEU A 23 -10.35 -3.65 -4.00
C LEU A 23 -11.42 -3.42 -2.94
N LEU A 24 -11.60 -2.16 -2.52
CA LEU A 24 -12.62 -1.78 -1.53
C LEU A 24 -14.05 -2.11 -2.02
N ASN A 25 -14.34 -1.89 -3.30
CA ASN A 25 -15.64 -2.27 -3.87
C ASN A 25 -15.88 -3.79 -3.85
N ILE A 26 -14.87 -4.59 -4.19
CA ILE A 26 -14.96 -6.06 -4.12
C ILE A 26 -15.17 -6.50 -2.66
N TYR A 27 -14.41 -5.91 -1.73
CA TYR A 27 -14.52 -6.19 -0.31
C TYR A 27 -15.92 -5.87 0.23
N MET A 28 -16.45 -4.67 -0.06
CA MET A 28 -17.80 -4.26 0.35
C MET A 28 -18.88 -5.15 -0.27
N SER A 29 -18.72 -5.57 -1.53
CA SER A 29 -19.62 -6.51 -2.20
C SER A 29 -19.68 -7.85 -1.44
N ARG A 30 -18.51 -8.37 -1.03
CA ARG A 30 -18.39 -9.62 -0.27
C ARG A 30 -19.01 -9.50 1.12
N VAL A 31 -18.83 -8.37 1.80
CA VAL A 31 -19.45 -8.10 3.12
C VAL A 31 -20.98 -8.16 3.02
N LEU A 32 -21.56 -7.59 1.97
CA LEU A 32 -23.02 -7.55 1.77
C LEU A 32 -23.61 -8.89 1.28
N LYS A 33 -22.84 -9.72 0.58
CA LYS A 33 -23.28 -11.00 0.03
C LYS A 33 -22.87 -12.16 0.93
N PHE A 34 -23.74 -12.55 1.86
CA PHE A 34 -23.47 -13.65 2.80
C PHE A 34 -23.03 -14.96 2.14
N TRP A 35 -23.49 -15.25 0.91
CA TRP A 35 -23.08 -16.45 0.17
C TRP A 35 -21.64 -16.40 -0.35
N GLU A 36 -21.03 -15.22 -0.50
CA GLU A 36 -19.60 -15.05 -0.87
C GLU A 36 -18.66 -15.09 0.35
N TRP A 37 -19.17 -15.37 1.55
CA TRP A 37 -18.30 -15.53 2.72
C TRP A 37 -17.47 -16.81 2.63
N SER A 38 -18.04 -17.86 2.00
CA SER A 38 -17.30 -19.06 1.64
C SER A 38 -16.18 -18.73 0.64
N THR A 39 -14.95 -19.08 1.00
CA THR A 39 -13.77 -18.86 0.16
C THR A 39 -13.89 -19.51 -1.21
N PHE A 40 -14.53 -20.70 -1.28
CA PHE A 40 -14.75 -21.40 -2.54
C PHE A 40 -15.69 -20.64 -3.48
N ILE A 41 -16.81 -20.14 -2.96
CA ILE A 41 -17.81 -19.40 -3.75
C ILE A 41 -17.19 -18.08 -4.22
N HIS A 42 -16.46 -17.40 -3.35
CA HIS A 42 -15.78 -16.15 -3.68
C HIS A 42 -14.71 -16.33 -4.75
N ASP A 43 -13.87 -17.36 -4.65
CA ASP A 43 -12.83 -17.64 -5.65
C ASP A 43 -13.40 -17.96 -7.05
N LEU A 44 -14.64 -18.44 -7.12
CA LEU A 44 -15.37 -18.67 -8.37
C LEU A 44 -15.98 -17.39 -8.97
N THR A 45 -16.33 -16.40 -8.15
CA THR A 45 -16.97 -15.15 -8.61
C THR A 45 -15.95 -14.03 -8.82
N SER A 46 -15.51 -13.38 -7.73
CA SER A 46 -14.69 -12.17 -7.75
C SER A 46 -13.29 -12.37 -7.17
N GLY A 47 -12.99 -13.52 -6.54
CA GLY A 47 -11.71 -13.77 -5.87
C GLY A 47 -10.51 -13.78 -6.82
N ARG A 48 -10.68 -14.21 -8.07
CA ARG A 48 -9.61 -14.09 -9.10
C ARG A 48 -9.29 -12.64 -9.42
N GLU A 49 -10.31 -11.79 -9.49
CA GLU A 49 -10.14 -10.37 -9.74
C GLU A 49 -9.55 -9.66 -8.53
N GLU A 50 -10.02 -9.97 -7.33
CA GLU A 50 -9.46 -9.49 -6.06
C GLU A 50 -7.95 -9.78 -5.98
N LYS A 51 -7.55 -11.03 -6.21
CA LYS A 51 -6.13 -11.45 -6.20
C LYS A 51 -5.28 -10.66 -7.20
N ARG A 52 -5.81 -10.36 -8.39
CA ARG A 52 -5.11 -9.53 -9.39
C ARG A 52 -4.97 -8.08 -8.94
N VAL A 53 -6.02 -7.52 -8.34
CA VAL A 53 -6.02 -6.14 -7.85
C VAL A 53 -5.08 -5.98 -6.64
N VAL A 54 -5.12 -6.92 -5.69
CA VAL A 54 -4.18 -6.96 -4.55
C VAL A 54 -2.74 -7.05 -5.04
N LYS A 55 -2.47 -7.92 -6.02
CA LYS A 55 -1.13 -8.03 -6.60
C LYS A 55 -0.67 -6.70 -7.22
N LEU A 56 -1.52 -6.03 -7.99
CA LEU A 56 -1.20 -4.73 -8.58
C LEU A 56 -0.89 -3.67 -7.51
N ILE A 57 -1.69 -3.61 -6.45
CA ILE A 57 -1.47 -2.69 -5.32
C ILE A 57 -0.10 -2.96 -4.69
N ASN A 58 0.20 -4.22 -4.37
CA ASN A 58 1.47 -4.61 -3.77
C ASN A 58 2.66 -4.32 -4.69
N ASP A 59 2.55 -4.60 -5.99
CA ASP A 59 3.61 -4.35 -6.97
C ASP A 59 3.93 -2.84 -7.05
N VAL A 60 2.90 -1.99 -7.04
CA VAL A 60 3.08 -0.53 -7.03
C VAL A 60 3.70 -0.08 -5.71
N THR A 61 3.17 -0.50 -4.56
CA THR A 61 3.70 -0.11 -3.24
C THR A 61 5.16 -0.55 -3.09
N LYS A 62 5.53 -1.76 -3.53
CA LYS A 62 6.91 -2.26 -3.53
C LYS A 62 7.83 -1.39 -4.39
N SER A 63 7.41 -1.00 -5.59
CA SER A 63 8.22 -0.11 -6.45
C SER A 63 8.52 1.25 -5.78
N VAL A 64 7.57 1.80 -5.04
CA VAL A 64 7.71 3.08 -4.35
C VAL A 64 8.63 2.94 -3.14
N ILE A 65 8.51 1.84 -2.39
CA ILE A 65 9.42 1.50 -1.29
C ILE A 65 10.86 1.39 -1.81
N GLU A 66 11.09 0.68 -2.92
CA GLU A 66 12.42 0.55 -3.53
C GLU A 66 13.01 1.90 -3.96
N GLU A 67 12.21 2.77 -4.57
CA GLU A 67 12.65 4.10 -4.98
C GLU A 67 13.03 4.95 -3.77
N ARG A 68 12.17 4.98 -2.75
CA ARG A 68 12.43 5.71 -1.49
C ARG A 68 13.65 5.18 -0.75
N LYS A 69 13.85 3.85 -0.73
CA LYS A 69 15.03 3.20 -0.17
C LYS A 69 16.31 3.66 -0.87
N LYS A 70 16.32 3.73 -2.20
CA LYS A 70 17.45 4.26 -2.97
C LYS A 70 17.74 5.72 -2.62
N GLN A 71 16.70 6.55 -2.49
CA GLN A 71 16.86 7.95 -2.07
C GLN A 71 17.44 8.05 -0.64
N TYR A 72 16.93 7.25 0.29
CA TYR A 72 17.40 7.20 1.68
C TYR A 72 18.88 6.81 1.78
N LEU A 73 19.31 5.77 1.05
CA LEU A 73 20.70 5.30 1.03
C LEU A 73 21.66 6.30 0.37
N ASN A 74 21.19 7.06 -0.62
CA ASN A 74 21.99 8.09 -1.30
C ASN A 74 22.15 9.38 -0.48
N GLY A 75 21.89 9.35 0.83
CA GLY A 75 22.05 10.51 1.71
C GLY A 75 20.97 11.59 1.53
N HIS A 76 19.96 11.37 0.68
CA HIS A 76 18.78 12.22 0.59
C HIS A 76 17.83 11.85 1.72
N LYS A 77 18.29 11.99 2.97
CA LYS A 77 17.37 11.97 4.11
C LYS A 77 16.49 13.21 3.97
N ASN A 78 15.22 13.04 3.60
CA ASN A 78 14.21 14.10 3.70
C ASN A 78 13.96 14.41 5.19
N VAL A 79 14.95 14.96 5.88
CA VAL A 79 14.86 15.42 7.27
C VAL A 79 14.22 16.80 7.28
N ARG A 80 12.97 16.90 6.82
CA ARG A 80 12.22 18.15 6.96
C ARG A 80 11.54 18.22 8.33
N GLY A 81 12.38 18.32 9.37
CA GLY A 81 11.96 18.66 10.73
C GLY A 81 11.06 17.63 11.45
N LYS A 82 10.42 18.07 12.54
CA LYS A 82 9.61 17.26 13.48
C LYS A 82 8.41 16.51 12.84
N ARG A 83 8.14 16.65 11.54
CA ARG A 83 7.05 15.96 10.81
C ARG A 83 7.64 15.19 9.64
N LYS A 84 7.80 13.88 9.80
CA LYS A 84 8.17 12.94 8.74
C LYS A 84 6.92 12.47 8.00
N ALA A 85 7.02 12.23 6.70
CA ALA A 85 5.95 11.52 6.00
C ALA A 85 5.91 10.07 6.49
N LEU A 86 4.74 9.44 6.47
CA LEU A 86 4.54 8.07 6.96
C LEU A 86 5.59 7.11 6.40
N MET A 87 5.75 7.06 5.07
CA MET A 87 6.73 6.20 4.40
C MET A 87 8.17 6.42 4.88
N ASP A 88 8.55 7.66 5.17
CA ASP A 88 9.91 7.96 5.63
C ASP A 88 10.12 7.49 7.09
N LEU A 89 9.07 7.54 7.92
CA LEU A 89 9.08 7.00 9.28
C LEU A 89 9.17 5.47 9.28
N LEU A 90 8.45 4.79 8.39
CA LEU A 90 8.50 3.33 8.28
C LEU A 90 9.85 2.83 7.76
N LEU A 91 10.45 3.53 6.80
CA LEU A 91 11.80 3.21 6.31
C LEU A 91 12.87 3.40 7.38
N GLU A 92 12.73 4.41 8.25
CA GLU A 92 13.62 4.60 9.39
C GLU A 92 13.53 3.44 10.39
N LEU A 93 12.33 2.98 10.72
CA LEU A 93 12.13 1.79 11.55
C LEU A 93 12.74 0.53 10.90
N HIS A 94 12.60 0.38 9.58
CA HIS A 94 13.21 -0.74 8.86
C HIS A 94 14.75 -0.71 8.90
N PHE A 95 15.38 0.44 8.67
CA PHE A 95 16.85 0.55 8.58
C PHE A 95 17.55 0.74 9.92
N GLU A 96 16.98 1.54 10.83
CA GLU A 96 17.63 1.92 12.08
C GLU A 96 17.28 0.96 13.23
N THR A 97 16.01 0.57 13.38
CA THR A 97 15.58 -0.33 14.47
C THR A 97 15.48 -1.80 14.05
N LYS A 98 15.38 -2.08 12.73
CA LYS A 98 15.13 -3.42 12.16
C LYS A 98 13.87 -4.10 12.71
N GLU A 99 12.91 -3.30 13.15
CA GLU A 99 11.66 -3.80 13.74
C GLU A 99 10.63 -4.23 12.70
N LEU A 100 10.72 -3.69 11.48
CA LEU A 100 9.78 -3.95 10.39
C LEU A 100 10.49 -4.61 9.21
N SER A 101 9.84 -5.60 8.58
CA SER A 101 10.22 -6.11 7.27
C SER A 101 9.67 -5.23 6.15
N GLU A 102 10.15 -5.40 4.92
CA GLU A 102 9.60 -4.67 3.76
C GLU A 102 8.14 -5.02 3.48
N GLU A 103 7.71 -6.25 3.82
CA GLU A 103 6.32 -6.68 3.69
C GLU A 103 5.44 -5.95 4.71
N ASP A 104 5.91 -5.80 5.96
CA ASP A 104 5.18 -5.07 7.01
C ASP A 104 4.97 -3.60 6.61
N ILE A 105 6.00 -2.95 6.04
CA ILE A 105 5.89 -1.57 5.53
C ILE A 105 4.81 -1.49 4.44
N CYS A 106 4.80 -2.45 3.51
CA CYS A 106 3.82 -2.50 2.44
C CYS A 106 2.39 -2.66 2.98
N GLU A 107 2.20 -3.53 3.97
CA GLU A 107 0.90 -3.76 4.62
C GLU A 107 0.42 -2.52 5.38
N GLU A 108 1.29 -1.87 6.16
CA GLU A 108 0.94 -0.66 6.90
C GLU A 108 0.55 0.48 5.95
N VAL A 109 1.34 0.72 4.90
CA VAL A 109 1.05 1.78 3.91
C VAL A 109 -0.28 1.54 3.22
N ASN A 110 -0.55 0.31 2.79
CA ASN A 110 -1.81 -0.05 2.16
C ASN A 110 -2.99 0.17 3.13
N THR A 111 -2.81 -0.19 4.40
CA THR A 111 -3.81 0.01 5.46
C THR A 111 -4.11 1.49 5.71
N PHE A 112 -3.07 2.32 5.85
CA PHE A 112 -3.22 3.77 6.04
C PHE A 112 -3.83 4.50 4.85
N VAL A 113 -3.69 3.96 3.63
CA VAL A 113 -4.38 4.49 2.44
C VAL A 113 -5.85 4.07 2.40
N ALA A 114 -6.16 2.87 2.88
CA ALA A 114 -7.53 2.34 2.87
C ALA A 114 -8.41 2.93 3.99
N ALA A 115 -7.80 3.40 5.09
CA ALA A 115 -8.44 4.03 6.25
C ALA A 115 -8.72 5.52 6.04
#